data_AF-A0A969MYK8-F1
#
_entry.id   AF-A0A969MYK8-F1
#
_cell.length_a   1.000
_cell.length_b   1.000
_cell.length_c   1.000
_cell.angle_alpha   90.00
_cell.angle_beta   90.00
_cell.angle_gamma   90.00
#
_symmetry.space_group_name_H-M   'P 1'
#
loop_
_entity.id
_entity.type
_entity.pdbx_description
1 polymer ?
#
loop_
_entity_poly.entity_id
_entity_poly.type
_entity_poly.pdbx_seq_one_letter_code
_entity_poly.pdbx_strand_id
1 'polypeptide(L)'
;MSRNIQGVINRAVRSLRRTAFRRVTRGRRGRQAQAGFVLPTVVMVLLVVVLLSIAILLRSFDRAKIAQYNRVDEVVLQAATPALDRARTKLSDLLGGGTESRNAGLSSRGIPSESSLYAALSDTGLYSFPDEERLQVGFGGASTVCTQSNLDTCNRMNTVWRFPVDTDNNGQYDSLAYYSIFLRTPTTGAGGVEARARKPLDARALPVDMGSVSPACQAAAGTSASLLGERGWLKLSSGSLKKSFFVYTVTVPITEQQLATNNLVTSGGLTAADYEVFKGTPAFSALELQQDYSRDPITNNAVIYEDDLDISPTPLLNLNGRIVANSNLIISPRSTDNGIKLYLVSAPASCFYNADNNKIQVAGNVVVGVLGTTTIERATEVHLFDPTLNPGNNLPAAKRKSLTSSNDSVSNDPDVVLYNNLAFDQRLDALKTFDSTPLDDDPDYYKKRTRKVPFAEVAEGGTTTATLQTVQGEVGPDFNSMVPVADDGVNTGGRSAMG
;
A
#
# COMPACT_ATOMS: atom_id res chain seq x y z
N MET A 1 1.22 -44.45 23.69
CA MET A 1 0.18 -44.76 24.71
C MET A 1 -1.15 -45.29 24.13
N SER A 2 -1.27 -45.59 22.82
CA SER A 2 -2.56 -45.95 22.18
C SER A 2 -2.85 -47.46 22.04
N ARG A 3 -1.87 -48.35 22.23
CA ARG A 3 -2.06 -49.81 22.08
C ARG A 3 -2.77 -50.48 23.27
N ASN A 4 -2.70 -49.90 24.47
CA ASN A 4 -3.29 -50.49 25.67
C ASN A 4 -4.81 -50.24 25.78
N ILE A 5 -5.32 -49.17 25.19
CA ILE A 5 -6.75 -48.81 25.27
C ILE A 5 -7.59 -49.70 24.34
N GLN A 6 -7.11 -49.99 23.13
CA GLN A 6 -7.79 -50.90 22.20
C GLN A 6 -7.90 -52.34 22.75
N GLY A 7 -6.91 -52.80 23.51
CA GLY A 7 -6.92 -54.12 24.16
C GLY A 7 -7.91 -54.22 25.33
N VAL A 8 -8.19 -53.11 26.02
CA VAL A 8 -9.17 -53.04 27.11
C VAL A 8 -10.59 -52.96 26.55
N ILE A 9 -10.79 -52.15 25.51
CA ILE A 9 -12.10 -52.03 24.83
C ILE A 9 -12.51 -53.37 24.19
N ASN A 10 -11.59 -54.07 23.52
CA ASN A 10 -11.88 -55.39 22.94
C ASN A 10 -12.17 -56.48 24.00
N ARG A 11 -11.61 -56.36 25.21
CA ARG A 11 -11.93 -57.26 26.33
C ARG A 11 -13.29 -56.95 26.94
N ALA A 12 -13.65 -55.68 27.08
CA ALA A 12 -14.96 -55.25 27.55
C ALA A 12 -16.09 -55.66 26.57
N VAL A 13 -15.87 -55.49 25.26
CA VAL A 13 -16.85 -55.89 24.23
C VAL A 13 -17.03 -57.41 24.18
N ARG A 14 -15.96 -58.20 24.39
CA ARG A 14 -16.05 -59.68 24.45
C ARG A 14 -16.74 -60.18 25.72
N SER A 15 -16.55 -59.51 26.87
CA SER A 15 -17.23 -59.90 28.11
C SER A 15 -18.73 -59.59 28.04
N LEU A 16 -19.11 -58.42 27.49
CA LEU A 16 -20.50 -58.02 27.27
C LEU A 16 -21.24 -58.92 26.26
N ARG A 17 -20.57 -59.35 25.17
CA ARG A 17 -21.16 -60.32 24.23
C ARG A 17 -21.43 -61.67 24.89
N ARG A 18 -20.55 -62.15 25.77
CA ARG A 18 -20.71 -63.45 26.45
C ARG A 18 -21.80 -63.43 27.54
N THR A 19 -21.99 -62.31 28.23
CA THR A 19 -23.06 -62.16 29.22
C THR A 19 -24.43 -61.91 28.57
N ALA A 20 -24.49 -61.19 27.46
CA ALA A 20 -25.73 -61.00 26.68
C ALA A 20 -26.21 -62.33 26.06
N PHE A 21 -25.32 -63.12 25.44
CA PHE A 21 -25.71 -64.40 24.82
C PHE A 21 -26.14 -65.47 25.84
N ARG A 22 -25.57 -65.46 27.06
CA ARG A 22 -25.97 -66.38 28.14
C ARG A 22 -27.32 -66.05 28.77
N ARG A 23 -27.77 -64.79 28.71
CA ARG A 23 -29.14 -64.42 29.13
C ARG A 23 -30.20 -64.76 28.09
N VAL A 24 -29.87 -64.67 26.80
CA VAL A 24 -30.83 -64.94 25.71
C VAL A 24 -31.06 -66.45 25.49
N THR A 25 -30.11 -67.31 25.87
CA THR A 25 -30.20 -68.77 25.61
C THR A 25 -30.68 -69.61 26.81
N ARG A 26 -30.93 -69.00 27.97
CA ARG A 26 -31.36 -69.72 29.20
C ARG A 26 -32.69 -69.19 29.72
N GLY A 27 -33.74 -69.40 28.93
CA GLY A 27 -35.09 -68.93 29.27
C GLY A 27 -36.17 -69.55 28.40
N ARG A 28 -36.26 -70.88 28.36
CA ARG A 28 -37.44 -71.57 27.84
C ARG A 28 -37.79 -72.77 28.71
N ARG A 29 -38.65 -72.54 29.70
CA ARG A 29 -39.76 -73.39 30.14
C ARG A 29 -40.31 -72.82 31.45
N GLY A 30 -41.51 -72.24 31.38
CA GLY A 30 -42.19 -71.71 32.55
C GLY A 30 -43.27 -70.70 32.18
N ARG A 31 -44.43 -71.24 31.77
CA ARG A 31 -45.77 -70.63 31.80
C ARG A 31 -45.91 -69.19 31.26
N GLN A 32 -46.62 -69.11 30.14
CA GLN A 32 -47.30 -67.90 29.68
C GLN A 32 -48.18 -67.35 30.79
N ALA A 33 -47.68 -66.38 31.55
CA ALA A 33 -48.51 -65.37 32.17
C ALA A 33 -48.64 -64.26 31.13
N GLN A 34 -49.88 -63.91 30.77
CA GLN A 34 -50.20 -62.75 29.95
C GLN A 34 -49.56 -61.50 30.56
N ALA A 35 -48.38 -61.12 30.07
CA ALA A 35 -47.77 -59.84 30.35
C ALA A 35 -48.13 -58.91 29.18
N GLY A 36 -48.93 -57.89 29.47
CA GLY A 36 -49.47 -56.96 28.48
C GLY A 36 -48.41 -56.29 27.62
N PHE A 37 -48.87 -55.77 26.49
CA PHE A 37 -48.17 -55.07 25.40
C PHE A 37 -47.18 -53.95 25.81
N VAL A 38 -47.07 -53.66 27.10
CA VAL A 38 -46.35 -52.53 27.70
C VAL A 38 -44.83 -52.79 27.81
N LEU A 39 -44.36 -54.04 27.92
CA LEU A 39 -42.93 -54.30 28.16
C LEU A 39 -42.03 -54.01 26.95
N PRO A 40 -42.36 -54.46 25.71
CA PRO A 40 -41.54 -54.15 24.53
C PRO A 40 -41.60 -52.67 24.14
N THR A 41 -42.75 -52.01 24.35
CA THR A 41 -42.92 -50.58 24.03
C THR A 41 -42.12 -49.70 24.98
N VAL A 42 -42.10 -50.01 26.28
CA VAL A 42 -41.28 -49.27 27.26
C VAL A 42 -39.79 -49.44 26.97
N VAL A 43 -39.34 -50.65 26.62
CA VAL A 43 -37.93 -50.89 26.26
C VAL A 43 -37.55 -50.15 24.97
N MET A 44 -38.42 -50.13 23.96
CA MET A 44 -38.18 -49.39 22.72
C MET A 44 -38.08 -47.87 22.98
N VAL A 45 -39.00 -47.30 23.77
CA VAL A 45 -39.00 -45.87 24.11
C VAL A 45 -37.76 -45.50 24.90
N LEU A 46 -37.34 -46.32 25.88
CA LEU A 46 -36.10 -46.10 26.64
C LEU A 46 -34.87 -46.09 25.73
N LEU A 47 -34.78 -47.04 24.78
CA LEU A 47 -33.67 -47.14 23.86
C LEU A 47 -33.59 -45.91 22.93
N VAL A 48 -34.74 -45.45 22.43
CA VAL A 48 -34.84 -44.23 21.62
C VAL A 48 -34.43 -42.99 22.42
N VAL A 49 -34.89 -42.85 23.66
CA VAL A 49 -34.52 -41.69 24.51
C VAL A 49 -33.02 -41.67 24.78
N VAL A 50 -32.41 -42.83 25.11
CA VAL A 50 -30.97 -42.92 25.34
C VAL A 50 -30.17 -42.61 24.06
N LEU A 51 -30.58 -43.15 22.91
CA LEU A 51 -29.94 -42.83 21.62
C LEU A 51 -30.07 -41.36 21.26
N LEU A 52 -31.24 -40.75 21.46
CA LEU A 52 -31.48 -39.35 21.20
C LEU A 52 -30.63 -38.46 22.12
N SER A 53 -30.49 -38.85 23.38
CA SER A 53 -29.64 -38.16 24.36
C SER A 53 -28.17 -38.20 23.96
N ILE A 54 -27.67 -39.38 23.55
CA ILE A 54 -26.31 -39.54 23.05
C ILE A 54 -26.10 -38.73 21.75
N ALA A 55 -27.08 -38.73 20.84
CA ALA A 55 -27.00 -37.96 19.60
C ALA A 55 -26.94 -36.44 19.85
N ILE A 56 -27.73 -35.94 20.80
CA ILE A 56 -27.69 -34.52 21.22
C ILE A 56 -26.33 -34.19 21.86
N LEU A 57 -25.79 -35.08 22.71
CA LEU A 57 -24.47 -34.90 23.32
C LEU A 57 -23.35 -34.83 22.26
N LEU A 58 -23.34 -35.75 21.30
CA LEU A 58 -22.37 -35.73 20.20
C LEU A 58 -22.44 -34.43 19.40
N ARG A 59 -23.64 -33.97 19.06
CA ARG A 59 -23.82 -32.70 18.35
C ARG A 59 -23.41 -31.49 19.19
N SER A 60 -23.58 -31.55 20.51
CA SER A 60 -23.13 -30.49 21.42
C SER A 60 -21.60 -30.41 21.50
N PHE A 61 -20.90 -31.55 21.50
CA PHE A 61 -19.44 -31.59 21.45
C PHE A 61 -18.89 -31.07 20.12
N ASP A 62 -19.52 -31.40 18.99
CA ASP A 62 -19.12 -30.85 17.69
C ASP A 62 -19.29 -29.33 17.63
N ARG A 63 -20.42 -28.80 18.11
CA ARG A 63 -20.64 -27.35 18.21
C ARG A 63 -19.65 -26.68 19.15
N ALA A 64 -19.33 -27.28 20.29
CA ALA A 64 -18.36 -26.74 21.22
C ALA A 64 -16.95 -26.68 20.60
N LYS A 65 -16.54 -27.70 19.84
CA LYS A 65 -15.26 -27.69 19.10
C LYS A 65 -15.23 -26.61 18.03
N ILE A 66 -16.29 -26.48 17.23
CA ILE A 66 -16.37 -25.44 16.19
C ILE A 66 -16.31 -24.05 16.83
N ALA A 67 -17.05 -23.81 17.91
CA ALA A 67 -17.02 -22.53 18.63
C ALA A 67 -15.62 -22.23 19.21
N GLN A 68 -14.92 -23.25 19.71
CA GLN A 68 -13.54 -23.12 20.17
C GLN A 68 -12.60 -22.73 19.03
N TYR A 69 -12.70 -23.39 17.86
CA TYR A 69 -11.87 -23.05 16.71
C TYR A 69 -12.13 -21.65 16.17
N ASN A 70 -13.40 -21.24 16.08
CA ASN A 70 -13.74 -19.89 15.62
C ASN A 70 -13.19 -18.81 16.57
N ARG A 71 -13.29 -19.01 17.88
CA ARG A 71 -12.73 -18.08 18.87
C ARG A 71 -11.20 -18.01 18.77
N VAL A 72 -10.54 -19.15 18.60
CA VAL A 72 -9.08 -19.19 18.44
C VAL A 72 -8.68 -18.48 17.15
N ASP A 73 -9.41 -18.68 16.05
CA ASP A 73 -9.13 -18.01 14.79
C ASP A 73 -9.28 -16.48 14.91
N GLU A 74 -10.35 -15.99 15.53
CA GLU A 74 -10.55 -14.55 15.79
C GLU A 74 -9.42 -13.94 16.62
N VAL A 75 -9.03 -14.60 17.72
CA VAL A 75 -7.95 -14.12 18.59
C VAL A 75 -6.61 -14.06 17.83
N VAL A 76 -6.31 -15.08 17.04
CA VAL A 76 -5.03 -15.16 16.32
C VAL A 76 -5.01 -14.17 15.14
N LEU A 77 -6.14 -13.91 14.49
CA LEU A 77 -6.28 -12.87 13.46
C LEU A 77 -6.13 -11.46 14.05
N GLN A 78 -6.76 -11.19 15.20
CA GLN A 78 -6.61 -9.93 15.90
C GLN A 78 -5.16 -9.71 16.36
N ALA A 79 -4.47 -10.76 16.79
CA ALA A 79 -3.06 -10.72 17.15
C ALA A 79 -2.12 -10.41 15.96
N ALA A 80 -2.50 -10.80 14.74
CA ALA A 80 -1.72 -10.55 13.52
C ALA A 80 -1.97 -9.17 12.89
N THR A 81 -3.09 -8.52 13.20
CA THR A 81 -3.50 -7.23 12.60
C THR A 81 -2.49 -6.09 12.87
N PRO A 82 -1.96 -5.90 14.09
CA PRO A 82 -0.97 -4.87 14.37
C PRO A 82 0.30 -4.98 13.52
N ALA A 83 0.66 -6.20 13.09
CA ALA A 83 1.82 -6.42 12.25
C ALA A 83 1.62 -5.84 10.84
N LEU A 84 0.39 -5.94 10.30
CA LEU A 84 0.03 -5.33 9.02
C LEU A 84 0.02 -3.81 9.10
N ASP A 85 -0.52 -3.24 10.18
CA ASP A 85 -0.57 -1.79 10.36
C ASP A 85 0.84 -1.20 10.52
N ARG A 86 1.72 -1.86 11.28
CA ARG A 86 3.14 -1.48 11.37
C ARG A 86 3.83 -1.54 10.01
N ALA A 87 3.59 -2.59 9.22
CA ALA A 87 4.16 -2.69 7.88
C ALA A 87 3.64 -1.60 6.94
N ARG A 88 2.34 -1.29 6.98
CA ARG A 88 1.74 -0.18 6.22
C ARG A 88 2.34 1.17 6.60
N THR A 89 2.52 1.43 7.89
CA THR A 89 3.14 2.66 8.36
C THR A 89 4.57 2.79 7.84
N LYS A 90 5.38 1.72 7.92
CA LYS A 90 6.74 1.70 7.36
C LYS A 90 6.76 1.94 5.86
N LEU A 91 5.84 1.30 5.11
CA LEU A 91 5.71 1.53 3.67
C LEU A 91 5.29 2.97 3.35
N SER A 92 4.34 3.53 4.11
CA SER A 92 3.88 4.91 3.90
C SER A 92 4.97 5.93 4.20
N ASP A 93 5.82 5.72 5.21
CA ASP A 93 6.95 6.60 5.50
C ASP A 93 8.03 6.49 4.41
N LEU A 94 8.41 5.26 4.05
CA LEU A 94 9.41 4.94 3.02
C LEU A 94 9.08 5.55 1.66
N LEU A 95 7.80 5.59 1.33
CA LEU A 95 7.29 5.97 0.01
C LEU A 95 6.77 7.42 -0.03
N GLY A 96 6.19 7.90 1.07
CA GLY A 96 5.64 9.26 1.20
C GLY A 96 6.69 10.34 1.49
N GLY A 97 7.96 9.98 1.66
CA GLY A 97 9.02 10.95 1.96
C GLY A 97 8.99 11.42 3.42
N GLY A 98 8.64 10.52 4.34
CA GLY A 98 8.70 10.77 5.77
C GLY A 98 10.12 11.02 6.29
N THR A 99 10.25 11.25 7.60
CA THR A 99 11.53 11.61 8.21
C THR A 99 12.56 10.50 8.03
N GLU A 100 12.15 9.24 8.24
CA GLU A 100 13.06 8.09 8.11
C GLU A 100 13.44 7.81 6.66
N SER A 101 12.51 8.03 5.71
CA SER A 101 12.83 8.03 4.28
C SER A 101 13.92 9.04 3.93
N ARG A 102 13.86 10.25 4.49
CA ARG A 102 14.86 11.30 4.24
C ARG A 102 16.20 10.99 4.88
N ASN A 103 16.20 10.49 6.13
CA ASN A 103 17.39 10.01 6.83
C ASN A 103 18.08 8.87 6.06
N ALA A 104 17.29 8.00 5.40
CA ALA A 104 17.79 6.94 4.53
C ALA A 104 18.35 7.43 3.17
N GLY A 105 18.37 8.74 2.93
CA GLY A 105 18.86 9.34 1.67
C GLY A 105 17.93 9.12 0.46
N LEU A 106 16.65 8.76 0.70
CA LEU A 106 15.68 8.63 -0.37
C LEU A 106 15.11 10.01 -0.71
N SER A 107 15.36 10.48 -1.93
CA SER A 107 14.78 11.73 -2.39
C SER A 107 13.27 11.59 -2.55
N SER A 108 12.50 12.50 -1.94
CA SER A 108 11.04 12.59 -2.17
C SER A 108 10.71 12.85 -3.66
N ARG A 109 11.62 13.53 -4.38
CA ARG A 109 11.40 13.96 -5.78
C ARG A 109 11.70 12.88 -6.83
N GLY A 110 12.66 11.97 -6.58
CA GLY A 110 13.05 10.92 -7.53
C GLY A 110 12.37 9.57 -7.28
N ILE A 111 12.25 8.73 -8.32
CA ILE A 111 11.80 7.33 -8.17
C ILE A 111 12.95 6.53 -7.52
N PRO A 112 12.77 6.02 -6.28
CA PRO A 112 13.81 5.28 -5.61
C PRO A 112 14.02 3.93 -6.28
N SER A 113 15.27 3.51 -6.40
CA SER A 113 15.58 2.18 -6.93
C SER A 113 15.13 1.10 -5.95
N GLU A 114 14.80 -0.08 -6.45
CA GLU A 114 14.48 -1.24 -5.60
C GLU A 114 15.59 -1.54 -4.57
N SER A 115 16.85 -1.42 -4.99
CA SER A 115 17.99 -1.64 -4.10
C SER A 115 18.12 -0.53 -3.04
N SER A 116 17.80 0.72 -3.38
CA SER A 116 17.73 1.82 -2.40
C SER A 116 16.58 1.62 -1.40
N LEU A 117 15.41 1.18 -1.85
CA LEU A 117 14.27 0.87 -0.98
C LEU A 117 14.62 -0.27 -0.02
N TYR A 118 15.26 -1.33 -0.53
CA TYR A 118 15.72 -2.43 0.30
C TYR A 118 16.78 -1.95 1.31
N ALA A 119 17.77 -1.16 0.86
CA ALA A 119 18.81 -0.63 1.72
C ALA A 119 18.22 0.17 2.89
N ALA A 120 17.29 1.08 2.61
CA ALA A 120 16.58 1.88 3.60
C ALA A 120 15.86 0.99 4.64
N LEU A 121 15.06 0.02 4.20
CA LEU A 121 14.37 -0.91 5.10
C LEU A 121 15.34 -1.81 5.89
N SER A 122 16.50 -2.12 5.32
CA SER A 122 17.50 -2.99 5.95
C SER A 122 18.40 -2.27 6.96
N ASP A 123 18.38 -0.94 7.01
CA ASP A 123 19.26 -0.12 7.85
C ASP A 123 18.85 -0.14 9.33
N THR A 124 19.80 -0.50 10.20
CA THR A 124 19.60 -0.83 11.62
C THR A 124 19.39 0.43 12.46
N GLY A 125 18.20 1.03 12.37
CA GLY A 125 17.81 2.14 13.24
C GLY A 125 16.57 2.89 12.77
N LEU A 126 16.39 3.01 11.45
CA LEU A 126 15.36 3.87 10.87
C LEU A 126 13.97 3.22 10.88
N TYR A 127 13.85 2.00 10.35
CA TYR A 127 12.56 1.31 10.21
C TYR A 127 12.36 0.22 11.26
N SER A 128 12.55 0.53 12.53
CA SER A 128 12.28 -0.38 13.65
C SER A 128 11.59 0.38 14.77
N PHE A 129 10.45 -0.14 15.23
CA PHE A 129 9.79 0.45 16.41
C PHE A 129 10.56 0.12 17.69
N PRO A 130 10.39 0.90 18.77
CA PRO A 130 11.13 0.68 20.02
C PRO A 130 10.94 -0.70 20.65
N ASP A 131 9.77 -1.31 20.45
CA ASP A 131 9.36 -2.63 20.95
C ASP A 131 9.57 -3.76 19.93
N GLU A 132 10.29 -3.48 18.83
CA GLU A 132 10.59 -4.45 17.79
C GLU A 132 12.03 -4.93 17.85
N GLU A 133 12.23 -6.17 17.43
CA GLU A 133 13.55 -6.73 17.17
C GLU A 133 13.62 -7.21 15.73
N ARG A 134 14.73 -6.89 15.06
CA ARG A 134 14.96 -7.35 13.69
C ARG A 134 15.50 -8.76 13.66
N LEU A 135 15.03 -9.50 12.67
CA LEU A 135 15.47 -10.84 12.38
C LEU A 135 16.03 -10.93 10.96
N GLN A 136 16.80 -11.98 10.74
CA GLN A 136 17.28 -12.34 9.42
C GLN A 136 16.64 -13.65 9.01
N VAL A 137 16.01 -13.67 7.84
CA VAL A 137 15.38 -14.88 7.29
C VAL A 137 16.12 -15.27 6.02
N GLY A 138 16.46 -16.55 5.90
CA GLY A 138 17.14 -17.09 4.73
C GLY A 138 16.49 -18.35 4.18
N PHE A 139 16.70 -18.59 2.89
CA PHE A 139 16.20 -19.77 2.18
C PHE A 139 17.34 -20.65 1.66
N GLY A 140 17.20 -21.97 1.77
CA GLY A 140 18.09 -22.94 1.09
C GLY A 140 19.52 -23.03 1.63
N GLY A 141 19.73 -22.99 2.96
CA GLY A 141 21.08 -23.05 3.56
C GLY A 141 21.87 -21.74 3.39
N ALA A 142 21.14 -20.62 3.43
CA ALA A 142 21.59 -19.32 2.99
C ALA A 142 22.89 -18.81 3.66
N SER A 143 23.89 -18.47 2.83
CA SER A 143 25.17 -17.90 3.26
C SER A 143 25.27 -16.39 3.02
N THR A 144 24.56 -15.85 2.02
CA THR A 144 24.71 -14.46 1.56
C THR A 144 23.57 -13.57 2.03
N VAL A 145 23.91 -12.53 2.79
CA VAL A 145 23.00 -11.45 3.21
C VAL A 145 22.76 -10.47 2.06
N CYS A 146 21.49 -10.12 1.86
CA CYS A 146 21.04 -9.15 0.88
C CYS A 146 21.50 -7.75 1.27
N THR A 147 22.10 -7.05 0.31
CA THR A 147 22.56 -5.67 0.35
C THR A 147 22.14 -4.97 -0.93
N GLN A 148 22.35 -3.65 -1.01
CA GLN A 148 22.04 -2.86 -2.19
C GLN A 148 22.67 -3.41 -3.48
N SER A 149 23.87 -3.98 -3.41
CA SER A 149 24.65 -4.40 -4.58
C SER A 149 24.40 -5.85 -5.00
N ASN A 150 23.83 -6.69 -4.13
CA ASN A 150 23.67 -8.13 -4.38
C ASN A 150 22.23 -8.62 -4.20
N LEU A 151 21.25 -7.69 -4.23
CA LEU A 151 19.84 -8.00 -4.03
C LEU A 151 19.37 -9.14 -4.94
N ASP A 152 20.00 -9.29 -6.11
CA ASP A 152 19.65 -10.35 -7.05
C ASP A 152 20.18 -11.76 -6.73
N THR A 153 21.30 -11.85 -6.03
CA THR A 153 22.00 -13.12 -5.80
C THR A 153 21.90 -13.59 -4.36
N CYS A 154 21.53 -12.71 -3.44
CA CYS A 154 21.41 -12.99 -2.02
C CYS A 154 20.29 -13.99 -1.68
N ASN A 155 20.45 -14.65 -0.52
CA ASN A 155 19.54 -15.69 -0.02
C ASN A 155 19.12 -15.45 1.45
N ARG A 156 19.53 -14.33 2.09
CA ARG A 156 19.09 -13.90 3.43
C ARG A 156 18.64 -12.44 3.41
N MET A 157 17.42 -12.16 3.87
CA MET A 157 16.88 -10.81 3.99
C MET A 157 16.91 -10.31 5.44
N ASN A 158 17.03 -8.99 5.60
CA ASN A 158 17.05 -8.29 6.89
C ASN A 158 15.80 -7.44 7.13
N THR A 159 14.77 -7.59 6.29
CA THR A 159 13.49 -6.85 6.34
C THR A 159 12.43 -7.65 7.09
N VAL A 160 12.81 -8.19 8.26
CA VAL A 160 11.95 -9.01 9.12
C VAL A 160 12.00 -8.47 10.53
N TRP A 161 10.84 -8.36 11.15
CA TRP A 161 10.67 -7.86 12.50
C TRP A 161 9.84 -8.85 13.31
N ARG A 162 10.14 -8.93 14.60
CA ARG A 162 9.28 -9.56 15.60
C ARG A 162 8.95 -8.56 16.71
N PHE A 163 7.76 -8.69 17.27
CA PHE A 163 7.32 -7.95 18.46
C PHE A 163 6.38 -8.83 19.29
N PRO A 164 6.27 -8.57 20.60
CA PRO A 164 5.42 -9.36 21.47
C PRO A 164 3.94 -8.96 21.37
N VAL A 165 3.06 -9.92 21.56
CA VAL A 165 1.60 -9.73 21.54
C VAL A 165 0.98 -10.48 22.70
N ASP A 166 0.04 -9.81 23.37
CA ASP A 166 -0.80 -10.38 24.42
C ASP A 166 -2.12 -10.81 23.77
N THR A 167 -2.35 -12.11 23.66
CA THR A 167 -3.54 -12.65 22.99
C THR A 167 -4.74 -12.86 23.91
N ASP A 168 -4.56 -12.86 25.22
CA ASP A 168 -5.63 -13.04 26.21
C ASP A 168 -5.92 -11.78 27.05
N ASN A 169 -5.20 -10.69 26.77
CA ASN A 169 -5.32 -9.36 27.37
C ASN A 169 -5.13 -9.40 28.90
N ASN A 170 -4.21 -10.24 29.37
CA ASN A 170 -3.90 -10.39 30.80
C ASN A 170 -2.74 -9.50 31.28
N GLY A 171 -2.13 -8.73 30.36
CA GLY A 171 -1.01 -7.84 30.63
C GLY A 171 0.36 -8.51 30.53
N GLN A 172 0.43 -9.79 30.16
CA GLN A 172 1.65 -10.53 29.87
C GLN A 172 1.63 -11.02 28.42
N TYR A 173 2.78 -10.94 27.76
CA TYR A 173 2.91 -11.38 26.39
C TYR A 173 3.04 -12.90 26.31
N ASP A 174 2.14 -13.53 25.58
CA ASP A 174 2.07 -14.99 25.43
C ASP A 174 2.36 -15.46 23.99
N SER A 175 2.47 -14.52 23.05
CA SER A 175 2.75 -14.78 21.63
C SER A 175 3.74 -13.77 21.05
N LEU A 176 4.42 -14.17 19.96
CA LEU A 176 5.28 -13.30 19.17
C LEU A 176 4.68 -13.15 17.76
N ALA A 177 4.47 -11.91 17.35
CA ALA A 177 4.10 -11.59 15.98
C ALA A 177 5.35 -11.32 15.16
N TYR A 178 5.45 -11.97 14.02
CA TYR A 178 6.50 -11.79 13.03
C TYR A 178 5.88 -11.15 11.80
N TYR A 179 6.62 -10.25 11.15
CA TYR A 179 6.26 -9.81 9.83
C TYR A 179 7.47 -9.43 9.00
N SER A 180 7.26 -9.42 7.69
CA SER A 180 8.31 -9.12 6.72
C SER A 180 7.74 -8.42 5.51
N ILE A 181 8.56 -7.54 4.93
CA ILE A 181 8.21 -6.77 3.74
C ILE A 181 9.09 -7.29 2.58
N PHE A 182 8.43 -7.78 1.54
CA PHE A 182 9.04 -8.26 0.31
C PHE A 182 8.70 -7.32 -0.84
N LEU A 183 9.74 -6.77 -1.47
CA LEU A 183 9.61 -5.76 -2.52
C LEU A 183 10.33 -6.12 -3.82
N ARG A 184 11.01 -7.27 -3.83
CA ARG A 184 11.89 -7.65 -4.94
C ARG A 184 11.09 -8.12 -6.14
N THR A 185 11.27 -7.43 -7.27
CA THR A 185 10.59 -7.75 -8.51
C THR A 185 11.24 -8.98 -9.14
N PRO A 186 10.48 -10.01 -9.54
CA PRO A 186 11.05 -11.12 -10.29
C PRO A 186 11.61 -10.59 -11.62
N THR A 187 12.87 -10.92 -11.94
CA THR A 187 13.50 -10.39 -13.15
C THR A 187 12.99 -11.13 -14.37
N THR A 188 12.43 -10.41 -15.34
CA THR A 188 12.04 -10.97 -16.65
C THR A 188 13.15 -10.70 -17.66
N GLY A 189 13.67 -11.76 -18.27
CA GLY A 189 14.52 -11.70 -19.45
C GLY A 189 13.75 -11.30 -20.71
N ALA A 190 14.48 -11.22 -21.82
CA ALA A 190 13.91 -10.86 -23.12
C ALA A 190 12.74 -11.80 -23.50
N GLY A 191 11.60 -11.22 -23.88
CA GLY A 191 10.40 -11.98 -24.26
C GLY A 191 9.51 -12.44 -23.11
N GLY A 192 9.66 -11.88 -21.90
CA GLY A 192 8.77 -12.19 -20.76
C GLY A 192 9.08 -13.51 -20.05
N VAL A 193 10.18 -14.18 -20.43
CA VAL A 193 10.72 -15.36 -19.74
C VAL A 193 11.52 -14.89 -18.53
N GLU A 194 11.32 -15.45 -17.34
CA GLU A 194 12.08 -15.04 -16.15
C GLU A 194 13.59 -15.24 -16.35
N ALA A 195 14.38 -14.17 -16.15
CA ALA A 195 15.83 -14.19 -16.33
C ALA A 195 16.54 -15.06 -15.27
N ARG A 196 15.87 -15.29 -14.14
CA ARG A 196 16.31 -16.18 -13.06
C ARG A 196 15.10 -16.88 -12.45
N ALA A 197 15.32 -18.06 -11.88
CA ALA A 197 14.28 -18.73 -11.11
C ALA A 197 13.82 -17.85 -9.94
N ARG A 198 12.50 -17.72 -9.78
CA ARG A 198 11.86 -17.09 -8.62
C ARG A 198 12.35 -17.72 -7.32
N LYS A 199 12.78 -16.87 -6.39
CA LYS A 199 13.12 -17.25 -5.01
C LYS A 199 11.93 -16.99 -4.10
N PRO A 200 11.77 -17.72 -2.98
CA PRO A 200 10.74 -17.44 -1.98
C PRO A 200 10.87 -16.06 -1.31
N LEU A 201 12.01 -15.37 -1.49
CA LEU A 201 12.26 -14.01 -1.00
C LEU A 201 11.86 -12.92 -2.01
N ASP A 202 11.33 -13.29 -3.17
CA ASP A 202 10.84 -12.35 -4.17
C ASP A 202 9.35 -12.06 -3.99
N ALA A 203 8.89 -10.91 -4.50
CA ALA A 203 7.46 -10.61 -4.60
C ALA A 203 6.74 -11.71 -5.41
N ARG A 204 5.56 -12.12 -4.93
CA ARG A 204 4.84 -13.27 -5.52
C ARG A 204 4.32 -13.00 -6.93
N ALA A 205 3.87 -11.77 -7.15
CA ALA A 205 3.31 -11.34 -8.42
C ALA A 205 3.83 -9.96 -8.80
N LEU A 206 3.69 -9.64 -10.08
CA LEU A 206 3.87 -8.29 -10.60
C LEU A 206 2.65 -7.43 -10.24
N PRO A 207 2.79 -6.08 -10.27
CA PRO A 207 1.65 -5.18 -10.08
C PRO A 207 0.51 -5.46 -11.06
N VAL A 208 -0.72 -5.26 -10.63
CA VAL A 208 -1.90 -5.42 -11.49
C VAL A 208 -2.04 -4.17 -12.38
N ASP A 209 -2.03 -4.36 -13.70
CA ASP A 209 -2.42 -3.35 -14.69
C ASP A 209 -3.90 -3.55 -15.05
N MET A 210 -4.72 -2.53 -14.78
CA MET A 210 -6.15 -2.49 -15.12
C MET A 210 -6.41 -1.60 -16.35
N GLY A 211 -5.36 -1.04 -16.96
CA GLY A 211 -5.44 -0.12 -18.09
C GLY A 211 -5.71 -0.85 -19.41
N SER A 212 -6.72 -0.38 -20.15
CA SER A 212 -6.92 -0.80 -21.55
C SER A 212 -5.87 -0.13 -22.43
N VAL A 213 -4.87 -0.90 -22.89
CA VAL A 213 -3.93 -0.44 -23.92
C VAL A 213 -4.69 -0.25 -25.24
N SER A 214 -4.50 0.87 -25.92
CA SER A 214 -5.07 1.06 -27.25
C SER A 214 -4.56 -0.05 -28.21
N PRO A 215 -5.38 -0.56 -29.15
CA PRO A 215 -4.96 -1.65 -30.05
C PRO A 215 -3.68 -1.35 -30.84
N ALA A 216 -3.39 -0.08 -31.11
CA ALA A 216 -2.16 0.39 -31.75
C ALA A 216 -0.88 0.17 -30.92
N CYS A 217 -1.03 -0.07 -29.61
CA CYS A 217 0.06 -0.15 -28.65
C CYS A 217 0.21 -1.54 -28.02
N GLN A 218 -0.59 -2.53 -28.46
CA GLN A 218 -0.46 -3.92 -28.04
C GLN A 218 0.93 -4.52 -28.35
N ALA A 219 1.57 -4.09 -29.45
CA ALA A 219 2.92 -4.54 -29.78
C ALA A 219 4.01 -4.02 -28.81
N ALA A 220 3.77 -2.85 -28.19
CA ALA A 220 4.64 -2.29 -27.14
C ALA A 220 4.28 -2.84 -25.74
N ALA A 221 3.03 -3.24 -25.53
CA ALA A 221 2.59 -3.85 -24.27
C ALA A 221 2.88 -5.37 -24.20
N GLY A 222 3.02 -6.05 -25.34
CA GLY A 222 3.23 -7.51 -25.42
C GLY A 222 4.65 -7.99 -25.10
N THR A 223 5.62 -7.08 -25.00
CA THR A 223 6.97 -7.42 -24.54
C THR A 223 7.13 -6.95 -23.10
N SER A 224 6.93 -7.86 -22.14
CA SER A 224 7.15 -7.63 -20.71
C SER A 224 8.55 -7.06 -20.38
N ALA A 225 9.49 -7.13 -21.33
CA ALA A 225 10.81 -6.53 -21.27
C ALA A 225 10.84 -4.99 -21.44
N SER A 226 9.85 -4.36 -22.10
CA SER A 226 9.80 -2.89 -22.25
C SER A 226 8.92 -2.19 -21.21
N LEU A 227 8.28 -2.97 -20.34
CA LEU A 227 7.42 -2.51 -19.24
C LEU A 227 8.18 -2.48 -17.90
N LEU A 228 9.38 -3.03 -17.80
CA LEU A 228 10.24 -2.79 -16.64
C LEU A 228 10.76 -1.35 -16.72
N GLY A 229 10.19 -0.48 -15.89
CA GLY A 229 10.75 0.82 -15.60
C GLY A 229 12.15 0.68 -15.00
N GLU A 230 12.96 1.72 -15.20
CA GLU A 230 14.28 1.83 -14.61
C GLU A 230 14.19 1.53 -13.11
N ARG A 231 14.91 0.50 -12.64
CA ARG A 231 15.13 0.18 -11.21
C ARG A 231 14.02 -0.60 -10.47
N GLY A 232 13.32 -1.53 -11.13
CA GLY A 232 12.42 -2.49 -10.46
C GLY A 232 11.02 -1.93 -10.19
N TRP A 233 10.63 -0.89 -10.92
CA TRP A 233 9.26 -0.42 -11.05
C TRP A 233 8.69 -0.91 -12.38
N LEU A 234 7.43 -1.27 -12.44
CA LEU A 234 6.76 -1.62 -13.69
C LEU A 234 6.08 -0.37 -14.27
N LYS A 235 6.43 0.02 -15.49
CA LYS A 235 5.71 1.04 -16.24
C LYS A 235 4.40 0.44 -16.75
N LEU A 236 3.29 1.09 -16.42
CA LEU A 236 1.98 0.72 -16.93
C LEU A 236 1.71 1.41 -18.26
N SER A 237 0.71 0.88 -18.96
CA SER A 237 0.12 1.49 -20.16
C SER A 237 -0.36 2.93 -19.94
N SER A 238 -0.74 3.28 -18.71
CA SER A 238 -1.10 4.64 -18.29
C SER A 238 0.08 5.63 -18.25
N GLY A 239 1.33 5.16 -18.34
CA GLY A 239 2.52 6.01 -18.16
C GLY A 239 2.95 6.17 -16.70
N SER A 240 2.14 5.70 -15.74
CA SER A 240 2.54 5.61 -14.33
C SER A 240 3.44 4.40 -14.07
N LEU A 241 4.26 4.48 -13.02
CA LEU A 241 5.10 3.40 -12.55
C LEU A 241 4.43 2.75 -11.34
N LYS A 242 4.21 1.42 -11.35
CA LYS A 242 3.76 0.69 -10.18
C LYS A 242 4.83 -0.24 -9.62
N LYS A 243 4.76 -0.47 -8.32
CA LYS A 243 5.55 -1.48 -7.61
C LYS A 243 4.67 -2.22 -6.61
N SER A 244 4.83 -3.54 -6.58
CA SER A 244 4.11 -4.44 -5.69
C SER A 244 4.93 -4.71 -4.44
N PHE A 245 4.31 -4.58 -3.28
CA PHE A 245 4.85 -4.93 -1.98
C PHE A 245 4.01 -6.05 -1.39
N PHE A 246 4.67 -7.07 -0.88
CA PHE A 246 4.05 -8.17 -0.16
C PHE A 246 4.46 -8.11 1.30
N VAL A 247 3.48 -8.12 2.18
CA VAL A 247 3.69 -8.23 3.62
C VAL A 247 3.16 -9.58 4.06
N TYR A 248 4.01 -10.36 4.71
CA TYR A 248 3.59 -11.60 5.36
C TYR A 248 3.72 -11.41 6.85
N THR A 249 2.70 -11.81 7.58
CA THR A 249 2.73 -11.87 9.03
C THR A 249 2.39 -13.28 9.50
N VAL A 250 3.02 -13.68 10.61
CA VAL A 250 2.72 -14.92 11.32
C VAL A 250 2.78 -14.68 12.81
N THR A 251 1.83 -15.23 13.55
CA THR A 251 1.82 -15.22 15.02
C THR A 251 2.22 -16.58 15.55
N VAL A 252 3.20 -16.62 16.45
CA VAL A 252 3.74 -17.86 17.04
C VAL A 252 3.58 -17.82 18.55
N PRO A 253 2.92 -18.81 19.18
CA PRO A 253 2.78 -18.86 20.63
C PRO A 253 4.12 -19.12 21.32
N ILE A 254 4.33 -18.51 22.48
CA ILE A 254 5.56 -18.66 23.27
C ILE A 254 5.55 -19.99 24.01
N THR A 255 6.68 -20.69 23.94
CA THR A 255 6.90 -21.99 24.59
C THR A 255 7.76 -21.86 25.85
N GLU A 256 7.64 -22.83 26.77
CA GLU A 256 8.50 -22.93 27.97
C GLU A 256 9.99 -22.87 27.66
N GLN A 257 10.41 -23.47 26.54
CA GLN A 257 11.81 -23.47 26.10
C GLN A 257 12.29 -22.06 25.73
N GLN A 258 11.47 -21.27 25.04
CA GLN A 258 11.83 -19.91 24.67
C GLN A 258 12.03 -19.02 25.90
N LEU A 259 11.15 -19.16 26.90
CA LEU A 259 11.24 -18.48 28.18
C LEU A 259 12.52 -18.87 28.93
N ALA A 260 12.86 -20.16 28.96
CA ALA A 260 14.07 -20.67 29.63
C ALA A 260 15.38 -20.24 28.94
N THR A 261 15.37 -20.10 27.61
CA THR A 261 16.55 -19.66 26.83
C THR A 261 16.67 -18.15 26.67
N ASN A 262 15.73 -17.37 27.22
CA ASN A 262 15.62 -15.92 27.02
C ASN A 262 15.66 -15.49 25.54
N ASN A 263 15.07 -16.29 24.64
CA ASN A 263 14.95 -15.97 23.22
C ASN A 263 13.65 -15.17 22.97
N LEU A 264 13.53 -14.06 23.68
CA LEU A 264 12.38 -13.16 23.68
C LEU A 264 12.81 -11.77 23.19
N VAL A 265 11.83 -10.93 22.88
CA VAL A 265 12.12 -9.54 22.50
C VAL A 265 12.50 -8.75 23.74
N THR A 266 13.70 -8.17 23.75
CA THR A 266 14.24 -7.38 24.88
C THR A 266 14.30 -5.88 24.57
N SER A 267 13.93 -5.49 23.35
CA SER A 267 13.82 -4.07 22.99
C SER A 267 12.64 -3.41 23.72
N GLY A 268 12.66 -2.08 23.85
CA GLY A 268 11.57 -1.33 24.46
C GLY A 268 11.51 -1.39 25.99
N GLY A 269 12.56 -1.90 26.65
CA GLY A 269 12.59 -2.05 28.12
C GLY A 269 11.85 -3.28 28.63
N LEU A 270 11.50 -4.20 27.72
CA LEU A 270 10.84 -5.47 28.05
C LEU A 270 11.80 -6.42 28.76
N THR A 271 11.28 -7.09 29.77
CA THR A 271 12.00 -8.05 30.61
C THR A 271 11.32 -9.41 30.57
N ALA A 272 12.00 -10.47 31.00
CA ALA A 272 11.42 -11.81 31.07
C ALA A 272 10.16 -11.90 31.96
N ALA A 273 9.92 -10.93 32.85
CA ALA A 273 8.73 -10.88 33.71
C ALA A 273 7.46 -10.44 32.94
N ASP A 274 7.62 -9.83 31.78
CA ASP A 274 6.52 -9.36 30.94
C ASP A 274 5.98 -10.48 30.03
N TYR A 275 6.56 -11.68 30.10
CA TYR A 275 6.24 -12.82 29.25
C TYR A 275 5.68 -13.99 30.02
N GLU A 276 4.77 -14.72 29.39
CA GLU A 276 4.31 -16.01 29.86
C GLU A 276 4.23 -17.07 28.77
N VAL A 277 4.10 -18.31 29.21
CA VAL A 277 3.85 -19.43 28.30
C VAL A 277 2.39 -19.40 27.89
N PHE A 278 2.14 -19.53 26.59
CA PHE A 278 0.79 -19.57 26.05
C PHE A 278 -0.05 -20.69 26.69
N LYS A 279 -1.14 -20.34 27.36
CA LYS A 279 -2.01 -21.28 28.11
C LYS A 279 -3.21 -21.81 27.32
N GLY A 280 -3.28 -21.51 26.01
CA GLY A 280 -4.40 -21.86 25.14
C GLY A 280 -4.19 -23.10 24.26
N THR A 281 -5.11 -23.29 23.32
CA THR A 281 -4.92 -24.25 22.22
C THR A 281 -4.00 -23.61 21.18
N PRO A 282 -2.79 -24.16 20.92
CA PRO A 282 -1.85 -23.52 20.02
C PRO A 282 -2.44 -23.49 18.61
N ALA A 283 -2.46 -22.30 18.03
CA ALA A 283 -2.84 -22.05 16.66
C ALA A 283 -1.84 -21.08 16.03
N PHE A 284 -1.76 -21.11 14.70
CA PHE A 284 -0.96 -20.21 13.92
C PHE A 284 -1.88 -19.52 12.91
N SER A 285 -1.73 -18.22 12.74
CA SER A 285 -2.32 -17.49 11.62
C SER A 285 -1.20 -16.93 10.78
N ALA A 286 -1.39 -17.02 9.46
CA ALA A 286 -0.52 -16.37 8.50
C ALA A 286 -1.40 -15.49 7.62
N LEU A 287 -1.12 -14.18 7.61
CA LEU A 287 -1.79 -13.23 6.73
C LEU A 287 -0.82 -12.73 5.68
N GLU A 288 -1.34 -12.59 4.47
CA GLU A 288 -0.65 -12.00 3.33
C GLU A 288 -1.40 -10.74 2.92
N LEU A 289 -0.67 -9.62 2.85
CA LEU A 289 -1.16 -8.37 2.32
C LEU A 289 -0.35 -8.03 1.07
N GLN A 290 -1.03 -7.88 -0.05
CA GLN A 290 -0.47 -7.32 -1.27
C GLN A 290 -0.89 -5.86 -1.39
N GLN A 291 0.09 -4.98 -1.63
CA GLN A 291 -0.14 -3.56 -1.91
C GLN A 291 0.65 -3.11 -3.13
N ASP A 292 -0.07 -2.55 -4.10
CA ASP A 292 0.52 -1.92 -5.27
C ASP A 292 0.55 -0.40 -5.07
N TYR A 293 1.76 0.17 -5.14
CA TYR A 293 1.95 1.62 -5.09
C TYR A 293 2.22 2.14 -6.50
N SER A 294 1.50 3.19 -6.89
CA SER A 294 1.70 3.89 -8.15
C SER A 294 2.45 5.20 -7.91
N ARG A 295 3.33 5.56 -8.84
CA ARG A 295 4.04 6.83 -8.88
C ARG A 295 4.06 7.36 -10.31
N ASP A 296 3.70 8.63 -10.47
CA ASP A 296 3.87 9.32 -11.74
C ASP A 296 5.33 9.78 -11.89
N PRO A 297 6.06 9.33 -12.94
CA PRO A 297 7.42 9.80 -13.14
C PRO A 297 7.43 11.27 -13.57
N ILE A 298 8.45 12.01 -13.15
CA ILE A 298 8.70 13.40 -13.61
C ILE A 298 8.75 13.45 -15.14
N THR A 299 9.35 12.44 -15.78
CA THR A 299 9.45 12.32 -17.25
C THR A 299 8.10 12.14 -17.96
N ASN A 300 7.01 11.95 -17.23
CA ASN A 300 5.66 11.94 -17.81
C ASN A 300 5.16 13.35 -18.15
N ASN A 301 5.78 14.39 -17.60
CA ASN A 301 5.44 15.78 -17.86
C ASN A 301 6.35 16.36 -18.95
N ALA A 302 5.77 17.14 -19.85
CA ALA A 302 6.51 17.89 -20.86
C ALA A 302 7.18 19.13 -20.26
N VAL A 303 6.52 19.78 -19.30
CA VAL A 303 7.06 20.93 -18.57
C VAL A 303 6.73 20.76 -17.10
N ILE A 304 7.74 20.92 -16.25
CA ILE A 304 7.60 21.01 -14.79
C ILE A 304 8.34 22.23 -14.34
N TYR A 305 7.66 23.07 -13.57
CA TYR A 305 8.27 24.23 -12.95
C TYR A 305 7.83 24.34 -11.49
N GLU A 306 8.80 24.60 -10.60
CA GLU A 306 8.54 24.74 -9.16
C GLU A 306 7.97 26.13 -8.80
N ASP A 307 8.28 27.11 -9.63
CA ASP A 307 7.83 28.49 -9.48
C ASP A 307 6.94 28.89 -10.66
N ASP A 308 6.98 30.16 -11.06
CA ASP A 308 6.16 30.67 -12.15
C ASP A 308 6.67 30.21 -13.49
N LEU A 309 5.75 29.69 -14.30
CA LEU A 309 6.01 29.26 -15.66
C LEU A 309 5.48 30.33 -16.62
N ASP A 310 6.37 31.12 -17.21
CA ASP A 310 6.05 31.96 -18.37
C ASP A 310 6.38 31.22 -19.68
N ILE A 311 5.38 31.06 -20.53
CA ILE A 311 5.53 30.53 -21.89
C ILE A 311 5.38 31.70 -22.86
N SER A 312 6.50 32.26 -23.32
CA SER A 312 6.56 33.46 -24.17
C SER A 312 7.32 33.24 -25.49
N PRO A 313 6.87 32.31 -26.36
CA PRO A 313 7.58 32.01 -27.58
C PRO A 313 7.45 33.15 -28.60
N THR A 314 8.52 33.38 -29.34
CA THR A 314 8.54 34.34 -30.46
C THR A 314 8.02 33.70 -31.77
N PRO A 315 8.43 32.47 -32.17
CA PRO A 315 7.75 31.70 -33.21
C PRO A 315 6.57 30.87 -32.66
N LEU A 316 5.76 30.27 -33.54
CA LEU A 316 4.69 29.34 -33.16
C LEU A 316 5.26 28.19 -32.30
N LEU A 317 4.73 28.03 -31.08
CA LEU A 317 5.07 26.91 -30.20
C LEU A 317 3.89 25.94 -30.09
N ASN A 318 4.13 24.71 -30.55
CA ASN A 318 3.22 23.59 -30.36
C ASN A 318 3.77 22.73 -29.22
N LEU A 319 3.24 22.91 -28.01
CA LEU A 319 3.68 22.16 -26.83
C LEU A 319 2.78 20.94 -26.64
N ASN A 320 3.40 19.78 -26.50
CA ASN A 320 2.71 18.50 -26.36
C ASN A 320 3.05 17.84 -25.03
N GLY A 321 2.03 17.49 -24.25
CA GLY A 321 2.14 16.68 -23.03
C GLY A 321 1.63 17.41 -21.79
N ARG A 322 1.74 16.74 -20.64
CA ARG A 322 1.30 17.26 -19.34
C ARG A 322 2.19 18.44 -18.90
N ILE A 323 1.57 19.49 -18.38
CA ILE A 323 2.26 20.66 -17.84
C ILE A 323 1.95 20.75 -16.35
N VAL A 324 2.97 20.95 -15.52
CA VAL A 324 2.83 21.17 -14.09
C VAL A 324 3.57 22.44 -13.70
N ALA A 325 2.84 23.41 -13.16
CA ALA A 325 3.39 24.61 -12.53
C ALA A 325 2.94 24.63 -11.06
N ASN A 326 3.90 24.59 -10.14
CA ASN A 326 3.61 24.64 -8.70
C ASN A 326 3.28 26.05 -8.18
N SER A 327 3.12 26.99 -9.10
CA SER A 327 2.96 28.41 -8.88
C SER A 327 2.02 28.95 -9.97
N ASN A 328 2.26 30.12 -10.54
CA ASN A 328 1.45 30.65 -11.63
C ASN A 328 1.88 30.07 -12.99
N LEU A 329 0.91 29.96 -13.90
CA LEU A 329 1.13 29.71 -15.31
C LEU A 329 0.76 30.98 -16.08
N ILE A 330 1.75 31.60 -16.71
CA ILE A 330 1.58 32.77 -17.56
C ILE A 330 1.80 32.35 -18.99
N ILE A 331 0.81 32.64 -19.83
CA ILE A 331 0.85 32.33 -21.24
C ILE A 331 0.93 33.67 -21.97
N SER A 332 2.08 33.90 -22.62
CA SER A 332 2.44 35.17 -23.23
C SER A 332 2.52 35.04 -24.76
N PRO A 333 1.40 34.92 -25.50
CA PRO A 333 1.45 34.82 -26.95
C PRO A 333 2.04 36.12 -27.53
N ARG A 334 3.14 36.03 -28.29
CA ARG A 334 3.80 37.22 -28.89
C ARG A 334 3.28 37.61 -30.28
N SER A 335 2.39 36.83 -30.88
CA SER A 335 1.75 37.11 -32.17
C SER A 335 0.30 36.61 -32.19
N THR A 336 -0.57 37.27 -32.98
CA THR A 336 -1.96 36.87 -33.24
C THR A 336 -2.06 35.66 -34.18
N ASP A 337 -1.09 35.50 -35.09
CA ASP A 337 -1.11 34.45 -36.12
C ASP A 337 -0.16 33.26 -35.80
N ASN A 338 0.79 33.47 -34.88
CA ASN A 338 1.77 32.47 -34.43
C ASN A 338 1.80 32.39 -32.89
N GLY A 339 0.65 32.09 -32.29
CA GLY A 339 0.48 31.98 -30.84
C GLY A 339 1.05 30.69 -30.24
N ILE A 340 0.62 30.37 -29.03
CA ILE A 340 0.93 29.09 -28.37
C ILE A 340 -0.22 28.12 -28.65
N LYS A 341 0.10 26.85 -28.86
CA LYS A 341 -0.88 25.77 -28.95
C LYS A 341 -0.50 24.64 -28.01
N LEU A 342 -1.40 24.28 -27.11
CA LEU A 342 -1.20 23.24 -26.10
C LEU A 342 -1.99 21.99 -26.53
N TYR A 343 -1.28 20.94 -26.94
CA TYR A 343 -1.87 19.78 -27.59
C TYR A 343 -2.26 18.63 -26.67
N LEU A 344 -1.93 18.66 -25.36
CA LEU A 344 -2.21 17.61 -24.36
C LEU A 344 -2.30 16.20 -25.00
N VAL A 345 -1.11 15.58 -25.17
CA VAL A 345 -0.80 14.36 -25.95
C VAL A 345 -1.33 14.39 -27.39
N SER A 346 -0.39 14.63 -28.31
CA SER A 346 -0.54 15.01 -29.73
C SER A 346 -1.56 14.29 -30.60
N ALA A 347 -2.04 13.09 -30.25
CA ALA A 347 -3.03 12.39 -31.05
C ALA A 347 -3.78 11.29 -30.28
N PRO A 348 -5.06 11.02 -30.63
CA PRO A 348 -5.79 9.83 -30.17
C PRO A 348 -5.10 8.50 -30.50
N ALA A 349 -4.21 8.48 -31.49
CA ALA A 349 -3.42 7.31 -31.87
C ALA A 349 -2.17 7.08 -30.98
N SER A 350 -1.85 8.00 -30.07
CA SER A 350 -0.70 7.89 -29.17
C SER A 350 -0.93 6.81 -28.11
N CYS A 351 0.10 6.03 -27.80
CA CYS A 351 0.09 5.09 -26.66
C CYS A 351 -0.06 5.79 -25.31
N PHE A 352 0.17 7.11 -25.28
CA PHE A 352 0.06 7.93 -24.09
C PHE A 352 -1.25 8.73 -24.06
N TYR A 353 -2.19 8.47 -24.98
CA TYR A 353 -3.49 9.15 -25.02
C TYR A 353 -4.41 8.65 -23.91
N ASN A 354 -4.26 9.21 -22.72
CA ASN A 354 -5.09 8.93 -21.57
C ASN A 354 -5.44 10.22 -20.82
N ALA A 355 -6.39 10.17 -19.90
CA ALA A 355 -6.82 11.37 -19.18
C ALA A 355 -5.68 11.97 -18.32
N ASP A 356 -4.79 11.14 -17.77
CA ASP A 356 -3.77 11.58 -16.82
C ASP A 356 -2.60 12.32 -17.46
N ASN A 357 -2.17 11.90 -18.65
CA ASN A 357 -1.11 12.54 -19.44
C ASN A 357 -1.62 13.81 -20.15
N ASN A 358 -2.92 14.06 -20.12
CA ASN A 358 -3.60 15.18 -20.77
C ASN A 358 -4.08 16.25 -19.79
N LYS A 359 -3.26 16.54 -18.78
CA LYS A 359 -3.58 17.51 -17.73
C LYS A 359 -2.63 18.71 -17.78
N ILE A 360 -3.17 19.88 -17.50
CA ILE A 360 -2.39 21.05 -17.09
C ILE A 360 -2.73 21.28 -15.63
N GLN A 361 -1.76 21.16 -14.76
CA GLN A 361 -1.94 21.38 -13.33
C GLN A 361 -1.18 22.64 -12.94
N VAL A 362 -1.91 23.57 -12.34
CA VAL A 362 -1.38 24.86 -11.88
C VAL A 362 -1.86 25.02 -10.45
N ALA A 363 -0.93 25.24 -9.53
CA ALA A 363 -1.27 25.42 -8.10
C ALA A 363 -1.67 26.87 -7.79
N GLY A 364 -1.11 27.84 -8.51
CA GLY A 364 -1.43 29.26 -8.43
C GLY A 364 -2.41 29.69 -9.53
N ASN A 365 -2.16 30.85 -10.11
CA ASN A 365 -3.04 31.47 -11.10
C ASN A 365 -2.69 31.07 -12.54
N VAL A 366 -3.70 31.05 -13.41
CA VAL A 366 -3.53 30.94 -14.86
C VAL A 366 -3.93 32.27 -15.47
N VAL A 367 -2.98 32.91 -16.17
CA VAL A 367 -3.18 34.23 -16.77
C VAL A 367 -2.66 34.25 -18.19
N VAL A 368 -3.42 34.84 -19.10
CA VAL A 368 -3.02 35.08 -20.48
C VAL A 368 -2.69 36.55 -20.69
N GLY A 369 -1.43 36.84 -20.95
CA GLY A 369 -0.97 38.20 -21.22
C GLY A 369 0.54 38.25 -21.38
N VAL A 370 1.05 39.33 -21.93
CA VAL A 370 2.49 39.49 -22.19
C VAL A 370 3.11 40.33 -21.09
N LEU A 371 4.11 39.77 -20.41
CA LEU A 371 4.88 40.48 -19.38
C LEU A 371 5.46 41.80 -19.90
N GLY A 372 5.38 42.86 -19.09
CA GLY A 372 5.84 44.21 -19.40
C GLY A 372 4.98 44.97 -20.39
N THR A 373 3.75 44.50 -20.68
CA THR A 373 2.81 45.19 -21.58
C THR A 373 1.40 45.20 -20.99
N THR A 374 0.67 46.30 -21.18
CA THR A 374 -0.67 46.51 -20.62
C THR A 374 -1.80 46.28 -21.63
N THR A 375 -1.49 45.87 -22.86
CA THR A 375 -2.42 46.12 -23.99
C THR A 375 -2.45 45.03 -25.07
N ILE A 376 -2.32 43.76 -24.69
CA ILE A 376 -2.38 42.69 -25.68
C ILE A 376 -3.29 41.55 -25.17
N GLU A 377 -4.58 41.65 -25.47
CA GLU A 377 -5.47 40.49 -25.46
C GLU A 377 -5.07 39.56 -26.60
N ARG A 378 -4.49 38.42 -26.26
CA ARG A 378 -4.19 37.36 -27.22
C ARG A 378 -4.70 36.03 -26.68
N ALA A 379 -4.96 35.14 -27.61
CA ALA A 379 -5.67 33.91 -27.36
C ALA A 379 -4.74 32.72 -27.56
N THR A 380 -4.80 31.73 -26.66
CA THR A 380 -4.02 30.48 -26.76
C THR A 380 -4.96 29.30 -26.93
N GLU A 381 -4.71 28.47 -27.94
CA GLU A 381 -5.53 27.28 -28.19
C GLU A 381 -5.08 26.11 -27.30
N VAL A 382 -6.02 25.52 -26.57
CA VAL A 382 -5.84 24.34 -25.73
C VAL A 382 -6.72 23.23 -26.25
N HIS A 383 -6.11 22.09 -26.56
CA HIS A 383 -6.80 20.87 -26.96
C HIS A 383 -7.18 20.08 -25.70
N LEU A 384 -8.47 19.77 -25.56
CA LEU A 384 -9.00 19.00 -24.44
C LEU A 384 -9.04 17.51 -24.75
N PHE A 385 -8.87 16.70 -23.71
CA PHE A 385 -9.02 15.26 -23.79
C PHE A 385 -10.46 14.85 -24.15
N ASP A 386 -10.58 13.81 -24.98
CA ASP A 386 -11.85 13.18 -25.32
C ASP A 386 -11.69 11.65 -25.34
N PRO A 387 -12.26 10.94 -24.35
CA PRO A 387 -12.14 9.48 -24.27
C PRO A 387 -12.89 8.75 -25.39
N THR A 388 -13.73 9.45 -26.16
CA THR A 388 -14.53 8.85 -27.24
C THR A 388 -13.84 8.89 -28.60
N LEU A 389 -12.66 9.52 -28.70
CA LEU A 389 -11.93 9.65 -29.95
C LEU A 389 -11.19 8.36 -30.33
N ASN A 390 -11.51 7.84 -31.51
CA ASN A 390 -10.78 6.73 -32.11
C ASN A 390 -9.45 7.19 -32.74
N PRO A 391 -8.42 6.32 -32.77
CA PRO A 391 -7.18 6.56 -33.48
C PRO A 391 -7.43 6.95 -34.95
N GLY A 392 -6.89 8.09 -35.39
CA GLY A 392 -7.01 8.59 -36.77
C GLY A 392 -8.10 9.63 -37.00
N ASN A 393 -8.97 9.90 -36.02
CA ASN A 393 -9.93 10.99 -36.10
C ASN A 393 -9.32 12.32 -35.62
N ASN A 394 -9.67 13.41 -36.30
CA ASN A 394 -9.32 14.76 -35.87
C ASN A 394 -10.11 15.15 -34.61
N LEU A 395 -9.47 15.93 -33.72
CA LEU A 395 -10.11 16.45 -32.52
C LEU A 395 -11.30 17.36 -32.92
N PRO A 396 -12.52 17.15 -32.40
CA PRO A 396 -13.68 17.98 -32.72
C PRO A 396 -13.42 19.44 -32.35
N ALA A 397 -14.01 20.39 -33.08
CA ALA A 397 -13.88 21.83 -32.77
C ALA A 397 -14.33 22.16 -31.34
N ALA A 398 -15.34 21.46 -30.80
CA ALA A 398 -15.82 21.63 -29.43
C ALA A 398 -14.77 21.30 -28.34
N LYS A 399 -13.76 20.51 -28.70
CA LYS A 399 -12.65 20.10 -27.82
C LYS A 399 -11.40 20.97 -27.99
N ARG A 400 -11.50 22.05 -28.77
CA ARG A 400 -10.50 23.11 -28.84
C ARG A 400 -11.06 24.31 -28.09
N LYS A 401 -10.41 24.69 -26.99
CA LYS A 401 -10.78 25.86 -26.18
C LYS A 401 -9.71 26.92 -26.31
N SER A 402 -10.14 28.17 -26.23
CA SER A 402 -9.21 29.29 -26.24
C SER A 402 -9.07 29.83 -24.83
N LEU A 403 -7.84 29.92 -24.32
CA LEU A 403 -7.52 30.70 -23.14
C LEU A 403 -7.33 32.16 -23.56
N THR A 404 -7.97 33.09 -22.84
CA THR A 404 -8.07 34.54 -23.09
C THR A 404 -8.26 35.25 -21.76
N SER A 405 -8.07 36.57 -21.71
CA SER A 405 -8.34 37.43 -20.53
C SER A 405 -9.70 37.15 -19.85
N SER A 406 -10.73 36.77 -20.62
CA SER A 406 -12.06 36.43 -20.10
C SER A 406 -12.17 35.12 -19.32
N ASN A 407 -11.13 34.28 -19.33
CA ASN A 407 -11.09 32.98 -18.63
C ASN A 407 -9.82 32.79 -17.79
N ASP A 408 -9.10 33.88 -17.52
CA ASP A 408 -8.05 33.91 -16.53
C ASP A 408 -8.62 33.63 -15.13
N SER A 409 -7.78 33.06 -14.26
CA SER A 409 -8.20 32.78 -12.87
C SER A 409 -8.31 34.06 -12.03
N VAL A 410 -7.65 35.14 -12.46
CA VAL A 410 -7.63 36.46 -11.82
C VAL A 410 -7.69 37.56 -12.87
N SER A 411 -8.22 38.72 -12.50
CA SER A 411 -8.33 39.89 -13.39
C SER A 411 -7.12 40.82 -13.36
N ASN A 412 -6.04 40.42 -12.68
CA ASN A 412 -4.83 41.22 -12.53
C ASN A 412 -3.91 41.03 -13.73
N ASP A 413 -3.14 42.07 -14.06
CA ASP A 413 -2.11 41.98 -15.11
C ASP A 413 -1.05 40.92 -14.75
N PRO A 414 -0.46 40.23 -15.76
CA PRO A 414 0.56 39.21 -15.55
C PRO A 414 1.72 39.66 -14.64
N ASP A 415 2.15 40.92 -14.76
CA ASP A 415 3.27 41.49 -13.99
C ASP A 415 2.96 41.57 -12.48
N VAL A 416 1.68 41.67 -12.10
CA VAL A 416 1.22 41.71 -10.71
C VAL A 416 1.08 40.32 -10.12
N VAL A 417 0.81 39.33 -10.98
CA VAL A 417 0.54 37.94 -10.59
C VAL A 417 1.83 37.18 -10.29
N LEU A 418 2.95 37.57 -10.90
CA LEU A 418 4.26 36.98 -10.65
C LEU A 418 4.64 36.97 -9.17
N TYR A 419 5.37 35.93 -8.76
CA TYR A 419 6.00 35.85 -7.45
C TYR A 419 7.40 36.46 -7.46
N ASN A 420 7.74 37.11 -6.36
CA ASN A 420 9.06 37.62 -6.07
C ASN A 420 9.85 36.56 -5.28
N ASN A 421 10.58 35.71 -6.00
CA ASN A 421 11.41 34.66 -5.41
C ASN A 421 12.49 35.21 -4.47
N LEU A 422 13.08 36.37 -4.79
CA LEU A 422 14.10 36.99 -3.94
C LEU A 422 13.52 37.40 -2.57
N ALA A 423 12.36 38.04 -2.56
CA ALA A 423 11.68 38.41 -1.32
C ALA A 423 11.24 37.18 -0.51
N PHE A 424 10.84 36.11 -1.20
CA PHE A 424 10.52 34.83 -0.55
C PHE A 424 11.75 34.21 0.13
N ASP A 425 12.89 34.12 -0.57
CA ASP A 425 14.13 33.57 -0.03
C ASP A 425 14.64 34.39 1.18
N GLN A 426 14.55 35.72 1.11
CA GLN A 426 14.87 36.59 2.23
C GLN A 426 13.98 36.35 3.46
N ARG A 427 12.67 36.12 3.27
CA ARG A 427 11.76 35.76 4.36
C ARG A 427 12.09 34.37 4.93
N LEU A 428 12.45 33.43 4.06
CA LEU A 428 12.82 32.07 4.46
C LEU A 428 14.08 32.08 5.34
N ASP A 429 15.12 32.83 4.95
CA ASP A 429 16.36 32.94 5.73
C ASP A 429 16.16 33.71 7.04
N ALA A 430 15.28 34.73 7.05
CA ALA A 430 14.88 35.39 8.29
C ALA A 430 14.15 34.44 9.26
N LEU A 431 13.36 33.49 8.75
CA LEU A 431 12.69 32.49 9.59
C LEU A 431 13.65 31.46 10.16
N LYS A 432 14.61 30.98 9.37
CA LYS A 432 15.66 30.06 9.85
C LYS A 432 16.52 30.69 10.95
N THR A 433 16.79 31.99 10.86
CA THR A 433 17.58 32.71 11.86
C THR A 433 16.80 33.05 13.14
N PHE A 434 15.47 33.07 13.06
CA PHE A 434 14.59 33.34 14.21
C PHE A 434 14.31 32.08 15.05
N ASP A 435 14.17 30.91 14.42
CA ASP A 435 13.99 29.65 15.14
C ASP A 435 15.35 29.14 15.65
N SER A 436 15.67 29.41 16.91
CA SER A 436 16.93 28.98 17.56
C SER A 436 16.89 27.52 18.05
N THR A 437 15.79 26.81 17.81
CA THR A 437 15.70 25.39 18.12
C THR A 437 16.17 24.57 16.92
N PRO A 438 17.02 23.53 17.12
CA PRO A 438 17.42 22.63 16.04
C PRO A 438 16.27 21.67 15.71
N LEU A 439 15.11 22.22 15.35
CA LEU A 439 14.01 21.48 14.73
C LEU A 439 14.36 21.26 13.27
N ASP A 440 15.33 20.37 13.06
CA ASP A 440 15.89 19.91 11.79
C ASP A 440 16.29 21.04 10.82
N ASP A 441 17.49 20.93 10.27
CA ASP A 441 17.98 21.76 9.16
C ASP A 441 17.20 21.41 7.86
N ASP A 442 15.88 21.24 7.94
CA ASP A 442 14.98 20.82 6.88
C ASP A 442 14.51 22.07 6.12
N PRO A 443 15.06 22.34 4.92
CA PRO A 443 14.64 23.47 4.11
C PRO A 443 13.16 23.36 3.70
N ASP A 444 12.57 22.16 3.67
CA ASP A 444 11.17 21.96 3.30
C ASP A 444 10.20 22.30 4.45
N TYR A 445 10.63 22.19 5.71
CA TYR A 445 9.83 22.57 6.88
C TYR A 445 9.47 24.07 6.85
N TYR A 446 10.48 24.92 6.64
CA TYR A 446 10.27 26.36 6.57
C TYR A 446 9.51 26.74 5.30
N LYS A 447 9.82 26.13 4.16
CA LYS A 447 9.12 26.37 2.89
C LYS A 447 7.62 26.10 2.96
N LYS A 448 7.20 25.04 3.65
CA LYS A 448 5.76 24.71 3.84
C LYS A 448 5.02 25.72 4.71
N ARG A 449 5.72 26.48 5.55
CA ARG A 449 5.13 27.44 6.49
C ARG A 449 5.28 28.89 6.03
N THR A 450 6.05 29.13 4.98
CA THR A 450 6.19 30.43 4.32
C THR A 450 5.28 30.55 3.11
N ARG A 451 4.42 31.56 3.12
CA ARG A 451 3.65 31.96 1.93
C ARG A 451 4.58 32.56 0.88
N LYS A 452 4.40 32.18 -0.39
CA LYS A 452 5.09 32.82 -1.55
C LYS A 452 4.72 34.30 -1.64
N VAL A 453 5.66 35.17 -1.99
CA VAL A 453 5.48 36.63 -1.96
C VAL A 453 5.08 37.13 -3.35
N PRO A 454 3.87 37.68 -3.56
CA PRO A 454 3.52 38.33 -4.82
C PRO A 454 4.43 39.53 -5.07
N PHE A 455 4.77 39.79 -6.34
CA PHE A 455 5.59 40.94 -6.73
C PHE A 455 4.94 42.28 -6.33
N ALA A 456 3.61 42.32 -6.25
CA ALA A 456 2.84 43.46 -5.75
C ALA A 456 3.15 43.84 -4.29
N GLU A 457 3.63 42.91 -3.46
CA GLU A 457 3.88 43.17 -2.03
C GLU A 457 5.24 43.84 -1.78
N VAL A 458 6.19 43.72 -2.70
CA VAL A 458 7.59 44.15 -2.48
C VAL A 458 8.14 44.76 -3.76
N ALA A 459 8.39 46.07 -3.72
CA ALA A 459 9.04 46.78 -4.82
C ALA A 459 10.45 46.20 -5.11
N GLU A 460 10.85 46.25 -6.38
CA GLU A 460 12.18 45.81 -6.81
C GLU A 460 13.28 46.53 -6.00
N GLY A 461 14.12 45.75 -5.29
CA GLY A 461 15.17 46.27 -4.41
C GLY A 461 14.74 46.67 -2.99
N GLY A 462 13.46 46.48 -2.62
CA GLY A 462 12.97 46.76 -1.27
C GLY A 462 13.34 45.65 -0.26
N THR A 463 13.82 46.04 0.92
CA THR A 463 14.04 45.12 2.05
C THR A 463 12.72 44.81 2.73
N THR A 464 12.35 43.53 2.84
CA THR A 464 11.18 43.14 3.65
C THR A 464 11.56 42.87 5.09
N THR A 465 11.01 43.64 6.03
CA THR A 465 10.95 43.23 7.44
C THR A 465 9.74 42.31 7.59
N ALA A 466 9.96 41.02 7.86
CA ALA A 466 8.88 40.07 8.07
C ALA A 466 8.05 40.49 9.30
N THR A 467 6.88 41.09 9.08
CA THR A 467 5.89 41.24 10.15
C THR A 467 5.09 39.94 10.21
N LEU A 468 5.27 39.19 11.28
CA LEU A 468 4.55 37.94 11.54
C LEU A 468 3.04 38.22 11.63
N GLN A 469 2.29 37.92 10.57
CA GLN A 469 0.91 37.50 10.72
C GLN A 469 0.88 35.99 10.54
N THR A 470 0.58 35.29 11.63
CA THR A 470 0.31 33.86 11.68
C THR A 470 -0.91 33.56 10.82
N VAL A 471 -0.69 33.26 9.53
CA VAL A 471 -1.71 32.68 8.67
C VAL A 471 -1.71 31.18 8.94
N GLN A 472 -2.70 30.71 9.70
CA GLN A 472 -3.07 29.31 9.67
C GLN A 472 -3.69 29.00 8.31
N GLY A 473 -3.11 28.06 7.56
CA GLY A 473 -3.90 27.29 6.59
C GLY A 473 -3.49 27.28 5.13
N GLU A 474 -2.31 27.73 4.72
CA GLU A 474 -1.86 27.45 3.34
C GLU A 474 -1.07 26.14 3.29
N VAL A 475 -1.81 25.06 3.06
CA VAL A 475 -1.26 23.76 2.68
C VAL A 475 -0.70 23.91 1.27
N GLY A 476 0.61 24.07 1.15
CA GLY A 476 1.31 23.88 -0.14
C GLY A 476 0.99 22.49 -0.69
N PRO A 477 1.10 22.28 -2.02
CA PRO A 477 0.74 21.00 -2.63
C PRO A 477 1.51 19.87 -1.94
N ASP A 478 0.77 19.00 -1.26
CA ASP A 478 1.28 17.76 -0.74
C ASP A 478 1.63 16.90 -1.94
N PHE A 479 2.92 16.80 -2.27
CA PHE A 479 3.44 15.81 -3.21
C PHE A 479 3.41 14.41 -2.59
N ASN A 480 2.30 14.04 -1.97
CA ASN A 480 1.94 12.64 -1.78
C ASN A 480 1.57 12.07 -3.16
N SER A 481 2.58 11.97 -4.04
CA SER A 481 2.52 11.36 -5.37
C SER A 481 2.41 9.84 -5.30
N MET A 482 2.14 9.30 -4.11
CA MET A 482 2.01 7.89 -3.83
C MET A 482 0.77 7.70 -2.98
N VAL A 483 -0.28 7.26 -3.64
CA VAL A 483 -1.51 6.85 -2.98
C VAL A 483 -1.58 5.33 -3.15
N PRO A 484 -1.91 4.55 -2.11
CA PRO A 484 -2.27 3.15 -2.31
C PRO A 484 -3.40 3.10 -3.33
N VAL A 485 -3.31 2.21 -4.33
CA VAL A 485 -4.40 2.04 -5.29
C VAL A 485 -5.63 1.56 -4.52
N ALA A 486 -6.66 2.40 -4.45
CA ALA A 486 -7.95 2.01 -3.89
C ALA A 486 -8.61 1.01 -4.84
N ASP A 487 -9.17 -0.07 -4.28
CA ASP A 487 -10.04 -1.00 -4.99
C ASP A 487 -11.19 -0.20 -5.61
N ASP A 488 -11.28 -0.20 -6.94
CA ASP A 488 -12.13 0.68 -7.75
C ASP A 488 -13.61 0.27 -7.75
N GLY A 489 -14.05 -0.43 -6.69
CA GLY A 489 -15.47 -0.62 -6.39
C GLY A 489 -16.25 -1.34 -7.48
N VAL A 490 -15.58 -2.15 -8.32
CA VAL A 490 -16.29 -3.01 -9.26
C VAL A 490 -16.98 -4.10 -8.46
N ASN A 491 -18.28 -3.89 -8.21
CA ASN A 491 -19.22 -4.85 -7.69
C ASN A 491 -19.11 -6.18 -8.46
N THR A 492 -18.27 -7.09 -7.99
CA THR A 492 -18.42 -8.50 -8.32
C THR A 492 -19.67 -8.96 -7.59
N GLY A 493 -20.74 -9.16 -8.35
CA GLY A 493 -22.03 -9.64 -7.85
C GLY A 493 -21.92 -11.03 -7.24
N GLY A 494 -21.41 -11.10 -6.00
CA GLY A 494 -21.47 -12.27 -5.15
C GLY A 494 -22.87 -12.34 -4.53
N ARG A 495 -23.75 -13.12 -5.16
CA ARG A 495 -25.02 -13.53 -4.57
C ARG A 495 -24.76 -14.13 -3.18
N SER A 496 -25.16 -13.41 -2.14
CA SER A 496 -25.36 -13.96 -0.80
C SER A 496 -26.54 -14.93 -0.88
N ALA A 497 -26.25 -16.23 -0.87
CA ALA A 497 -27.26 -17.25 -0.64
C ALA A 497 -27.45 -17.38 0.87
N MET A 498 -28.54 -16.79 1.38
CA MET A 498 -29.13 -17.23 2.64
C MET A 498 -29.69 -18.65 2.45
N GLY A 499 -29.32 -19.54 3.37
CA GLY A 499 -29.77 -20.92 3.48
C GLY A 499 -29.03 -21.65 4.59
#